data_AF-A0A087NAE5-F1
#
_entry.id   AF-A0A087NAE5-F1
#
_cell.length_a   1.000
_cell.length_b   1.000
_cell.length_c   1.000
_cell.angle_alpha   90.00
_cell.angle_beta   90.00
_cell.angle_gamma   90.00
#
_symmetry.space_group_name_H-M   'P 1'
#
loop_
_entity.id
_entity.type
_entity.pdbx_description
1 polymer ?
#
loop_
_entity_poly.entity_id
_entity_poly.type
_entity_poly.pdbx_seq_one_letter_code
_entity_poly.pdbx_strand_id
1 'polypeptide(L)'
;MSQSPMWIATREGQDWLDEDVLAAIDWLTSMVSAADWEARMGRVRAMFAPARDQWPSGARPPLYDPGDLIAWYVFQANAYASDRANLVEQEAYRIAPVFRRLGQLLPSLKLVIGVENRVRRMMIDNRTVPDDALYELLVAGAYASRGWSSVKFVPEDSTRRTPDLHVSHEGIEWAVECTRTGRSDYMAQERAAGDRLAQLALEETECRVTSISVEVIFEAELANLPERYLADRVATFLEGGTGEWRDESGYGWIKRADLRSLRAVLRHDDIIFGASRMIELLMGQYIHAVDYRMAGAWTPAPGRPFHATAVARASVVGWVSASEEAARRKATHFRALVADKSGQLNDRPGVLHVGYETTGGNAVEGLRHQFNLEQMETFEPRGSTLEWVYGNYMLPEHVTARMESAALTETTAIYPIKGHQNPQPLPNHMLFLDDEGTPGHHFPR
;
A
#
# COMPACT_ATOMS: atom_id res chain seq x y z
N MET A 1 22.52 0.80 -14.26
CA MET A 1 23.44 -0.18 -13.65
C MET A 1 22.85 -0.58 -12.32
N SER A 2 22.53 -1.86 -12.09
CA SER A 2 22.04 -2.33 -10.79
C SER A 2 23.12 -2.02 -9.74
N GLN A 3 22.77 -1.23 -8.73
CA GLN A 3 23.68 -0.96 -7.61
C GLN A 3 23.91 -2.27 -6.85
N SER A 4 25.15 -2.53 -6.43
CA SER A 4 25.44 -3.72 -5.63
C SER A 4 24.60 -3.72 -4.35
N PRO A 5 23.94 -4.84 -3.99
CA PRO A 5 23.18 -4.96 -2.75
C PRO A 5 24.09 -5.00 -1.52
N MET A 6 25.41 -4.80 -1.64
CA MET A 6 26.37 -4.88 -0.53
C MET A 6 26.61 -3.55 0.20
N TRP A 7 25.64 -2.64 0.18
CA TRP A 7 25.77 -1.35 0.85
C TRP A 7 25.46 -1.42 2.36
N ILE A 8 26.01 -0.47 3.12
CA ILE A 8 25.86 -0.35 4.58
C ILE A 8 25.24 1.01 4.87
N ALA A 9 24.25 1.09 5.78
CA ALA A 9 23.66 2.37 6.17
C ALA A 9 24.69 3.26 6.89
N THR A 10 24.66 4.57 6.63
CA THR A 10 25.49 5.51 7.39
C THR A 10 24.97 5.57 8.83
N ARG A 11 25.87 5.56 9.82
CA ARG A 11 25.49 5.74 11.23
C ARG A 11 25.22 7.20 11.59
N GLU A 12 25.66 8.12 10.74
CA GLU A 12 25.49 9.56 10.87
C GLU A 12 24.40 10.06 9.90
N GLY A 13 23.82 11.22 10.19
CA GLY A 13 22.79 11.85 9.35
C GLY A 13 21.42 11.18 9.42
N GLN A 14 21.13 10.40 10.47
CA GLN A 14 19.83 9.77 10.71
C GLN A 14 18.88 10.66 11.54
N ASP A 15 19.30 11.88 11.85
CA ASP A 15 18.60 12.92 12.63
C ASP A 15 17.84 13.92 11.74
N TRP A 16 17.66 13.61 10.44
CA TRP A 16 16.88 14.43 9.53
C TRP A 16 15.42 14.54 9.99
N LEU A 17 14.80 15.67 9.67
CA LEU A 17 13.38 15.95 9.93
C LEU A 17 12.62 15.98 8.60
N ASP A 18 11.42 15.39 8.58
CA ASP A 18 10.48 15.57 7.48
C ASP A 18 9.50 16.69 7.83
N GLU A 19 9.82 17.92 7.44
CA GLU A 19 9.01 19.10 7.77
C GLU A 19 7.58 19.01 7.20
N ASP A 20 7.42 18.40 6.02
CA ASP A 20 6.11 18.21 5.39
C ASP A 20 5.26 17.24 6.23
N VAL A 21 5.82 16.09 6.62
CA VAL A 21 5.10 15.13 7.48
C VAL A 21 4.75 15.76 8.83
N LEU A 22 5.68 16.50 9.45
CA LEU A 22 5.42 17.18 10.72
C LEU A 22 4.33 18.25 10.58
N ALA A 23 4.33 19.04 9.51
CA ALA A 23 3.29 20.03 9.24
C ALA A 23 1.90 19.38 9.06
N ALA A 24 1.83 18.22 8.40
CA ALA A 24 0.59 17.46 8.30
C ALA A 24 0.12 16.95 9.67
N ILE A 25 1.03 16.41 10.48
CA ILE A 25 0.72 15.95 11.85
C ILE A 25 0.17 17.11 12.70
N ASP A 26 0.86 18.25 12.71
CA ASP A 26 0.45 19.42 13.48
C ASP A 26 -0.93 19.90 13.05
N TRP A 27 -1.19 19.97 11.74
CA TRP A 27 -2.50 20.37 11.24
C TRP A 27 -3.61 19.39 11.62
N LEU A 28 -3.42 18.08 11.41
CA LEU A 28 -4.42 17.07 11.73
C LEU A 28 -4.73 17.04 13.23
N THR A 29 -3.70 17.09 14.07
CA THR A 29 -3.85 17.00 15.53
C THR A 29 -4.40 18.29 16.14
N SER A 30 -4.24 19.44 15.49
CA SER A 30 -4.84 20.72 15.94
C SER A 30 -6.37 20.70 16.03
N MET A 31 -7.02 19.74 15.38
CA MET A 31 -8.48 19.56 15.42
C MET A 31 -8.97 18.82 16.67
N VAL A 32 -8.05 18.33 17.51
CA VAL A 32 -8.32 17.56 18.73
C VAL A 32 -7.77 18.33 19.94
N SER A 33 -8.43 18.25 21.10
CA SER A 33 -7.90 18.89 22.30
C SER A 33 -6.56 18.24 22.70
N ALA A 34 -5.62 19.04 23.23
CA ALA A 34 -4.31 18.53 23.63
C ALA A 34 -4.41 17.40 24.67
N ALA A 35 -5.36 17.50 25.61
CA ALA A 35 -5.59 16.48 26.63
C ALA A 35 -6.11 15.16 26.03
N ASP A 36 -7.05 15.23 25.09
CA ASP A 36 -7.58 14.04 24.41
C ASP A 36 -6.51 13.40 23.53
N TRP A 37 -5.71 14.21 22.84
CA TRP A 37 -4.63 13.73 21.99
C TRP A 37 -3.54 13.01 22.79
N GLU A 38 -3.09 13.60 23.91
CA GLU A 38 -2.14 12.96 24.81
C GLU A 38 -2.68 11.63 25.37
N ALA A 39 -3.96 11.59 25.74
CA ALA A 39 -4.59 10.35 26.20
C ALA A 39 -4.60 9.25 25.11
N ARG A 40 -4.86 9.63 23.84
CA ARG A 40 -4.82 8.71 22.69
C ARG A 40 -3.41 8.19 22.45
N MET A 41 -2.41 9.07 22.43
CA MET A 41 -1.00 8.68 22.27
C MET A 41 -0.50 7.82 23.43
N GLY A 42 -0.97 8.10 24.65
CA GLY A 42 -0.72 7.25 25.81
C GLY A 42 -1.20 5.81 25.60
N ARG A 43 -2.40 5.60 25.04
CA ARG A 43 -2.93 4.27 24.70
C ARG A 43 -2.12 3.58 23.61
N VAL A 44 -1.77 4.29 22.54
CA VAL A 44 -0.92 3.74 21.46
C VAL A 44 0.40 3.24 22.03
N ARG A 45 1.09 4.04 22.84
CA ARG A 45 2.37 3.65 23.47
C ARG A 45 2.22 2.46 24.42
N ALA A 46 1.16 2.45 25.25
CA ALA A 46 0.90 1.38 26.20
C ALA A 46 0.62 0.03 25.53
N MET A 47 0.05 0.03 24.33
CA MET A 47 -0.17 -1.19 23.54
C MET A 47 1.07 -1.59 22.75
N PHE A 48 1.73 -0.63 22.11
CA PHE A 48 2.86 -0.89 21.21
C PHE A 48 4.10 -1.41 21.95
N ALA A 49 4.48 -0.82 23.09
CA ALA A 49 5.70 -1.20 23.81
C ALA A 49 5.76 -2.70 24.19
N PRO A 50 4.76 -3.30 24.86
CA PRO A 50 4.80 -4.72 25.20
C PRO A 50 4.67 -5.64 23.97
N ALA A 51 3.96 -5.21 22.92
CA ALA A 51 3.83 -5.96 21.67
C ALA A 51 5.18 -6.05 20.94
N ARG A 52 5.88 -4.91 20.86
CA ARG A 52 7.23 -4.78 20.31
C ARG A 52 8.23 -5.70 21.02
N ASP A 53 8.18 -5.77 22.35
CA ASP A 53 9.14 -6.56 23.14
C ASP A 53 8.93 -8.08 22.99
N GLN A 54 7.73 -8.51 22.59
CA GLN A 54 7.41 -9.92 22.31
C GLN A 54 7.81 -10.37 20.91
N TRP A 55 7.96 -9.45 19.96
CA TRP A 55 8.22 -9.77 18.55
C TRP A 55 9.45 -10.66 18.28
N PRO A 56 10.60 -10.48 18.97
CA PRO A 56 11.76 -11.33 18.78
C PRO A 56 11.52 -12.81 19.12
N SER A 57 10.54 -13.11 19.98
CA SER A 57 10.20 -14.49 20.36
C SER A 57 9.37 -15.25 19.30
N GLY A 58 9.07 -14.60 18.18
CA GLY A 58 8.18 -15.14 17.14
C GLY A 58 6.70 -14.82 17.37
N ALA A 59 6.32 -14.31 18.55
CA ALA A 59 4.98 -13.81 18.79
C ALA A 59 4.66 -12.63 17.85
N ARG A 60 3.41 -12.56 17.40
CA ARG A 60 2.90 -11.48 16.54
C ARG A 60 1.64 -10.85 17.17
N PRO A 61 1.74 -10.27 18.38
CA PRO A 61 0.61 -9.59 18.99
C PRO A 61 0.22 -8.35 18.14
N PRO A 62 -1.04 -7.91 18.19
CA PRO A 62 -1.44 -6.66 17.58
C PRO A 62 -0.59 -5.48 18.08
N LEU A 63 -0.11 -4.65 17.16
CA LEU A 63 0.76 -3.51 17.48
C LEU A 63 -0.01 -2.27 17.92
N TYR A 64 -1.31 -2.21 17.60
CA TYR A 64 -2.17 -1.05 17.83
C TYR A 64 -3.64 -1.47 18.01
N ASP A 65 -4.45 -0.52 18.51
CA ASP A 65 -5.89 -0.67 18.66
C ASP A 65 -6.60 -0.28 17.35
N PRO A 66 -7.33 -1.21 16.69
CA PRO A 66 -8.07 -0.88 15.47
C PRO A 66 -9.21 0.13 15.73
N GLY A 67 -9.62 0.35 16.98
CA GLY A 67 -10.60 1.36 17.39
C GLY A 67 -10.13 2.81 17.20
N ASP A 68 -8.82 3.04 17.00
CA ASP A 68 -8.24 4.37 16.79
C ASP A 68 -7.07 4.31 15.79
N LEU A 69 -7.36 3.84 14.57
CA LEU A 69 -6.36 3.63 13.53
C LEU A 69 -5.63 4.92 13.10
N ILE A 70 -6.33 6.07 13.08
CA ILE A 70 -5.69 7.36 12.77
C ILE A 70 -4.63 7.76 13.82
N ALA A 71 -4.82 7.39 15.10
CA ALA A 71 -3.80 7.62 16.13
C ALA A 71 -2.55 6.78 15.86
N TRP A 72 -2.71 5.53 15.41
CA TRP A 72 -1.58 4.71 14.96
C TRP A 72 -0.86 5.33 13.75
N TYR A 73 -1.60 5.89 12.79
CA TYR A 73 -1.00 6.53 11.62
C TYR A 73 -0.14 7.72 12.00
N VAL A 74 -0.65 8.61 12.85
CA VAL A 74 0.14 9.76 13.34
C VAL A 74 1.37 9.29 14.13
N PHE A 75 1.24 8.24 14.94
CA PHE A 75 2.37 7.68 15.69
C PHE A 75 3.48 7.17 14.75
N GLN A 76 3.13 6.43 13.70
CA GLN A 76 4.11 5.94 12.72
C GLN A 76 4.66 7.05 11.81
N ALA A 77 3.83 8.01 11.41
CA ALA A 77 4.27 9.18 10.65
C ALA A 77 5.29 10.02 11.46
N ASN A 78 5.03 10.22 12.75
CA ASN A 78 5.98 10.90 13.63
C ASN A 78 7.27 10.09 13.82
N ALA A 79 7.16 8.76 13.98
CA ALA A 79 8.33 7.90 14.08
C ALA A 79 9.20 7.98 12.81
N TYR A 80 8.58 8.09 11.63
CA TYR A 80 9.30 8.29 10.37
C TYR A 80 9.96 9.67 10.30
N ALA A 81 9.23 10.72 10.68
CA ALA A 81 9.64 12.10 10.47
C ALA A 81 10.68 12.60 11.49
N SER A 82 10.67 12.10 12.72
CA SER A 82 11.47 12.67 13.82
C SER A 82 12.00 11.66 14.84
N ASP A 83 11.24 10.62 15.19
CA ASP A 83 11.57 9.68 16.30
C ASP A 83 11.59 8.21 15.85
N ARG A 84 12.63 7.87 15.08
CA ARG A 84 12.78 6.57 14.38
C ARG A 84 12.92 5.35 15.28
N ALA A 85 13.01 5.55 16.60
CA ALA A 85 13.13 4.46 17.58
C ALA A 85 11.90 3.53 17.59
N ASN A 86 10.72 4.06 17.23
CA ASN A 86 9.45 3.32 17.25
C ASN A 86 8.90 3.02 15.85
N LEU A 87 9.73 3.20 14.82
CA LEU A 87 9.35 2.97 13.44
C LEU A 87 9.09 1.48 13.19
N VAL A 88 7.91 1.16 12.70
CA VAL A 88 7.57 -0.14 12.12
C VAL A 88 7.58 0.04 10.62
N GLU A 89 8.67 -0.33 9.96
CA GLU A 89 8.87 -0.10 8.52
C GLU A 89 7.69 -0.65 7.68
N GLN A 90 7.19 -1.83 8.03
CA GLN A 90 6.03 -2.49 7.40
C GLN A 90 4.71 -1.70 7.50
N GLU A 91 4.63 -0.69 8.36
CA GLU A 91 3.47 0.20 8.46
C GLU A 91 3.82 1.59 7.95
N ALA A 92 5.00 2.10 8.29
CA ALA A 92 5.40 3.45 7.96
C ALA A 92 5.59 3.70 6.46
N TYR A 93 6.03 2.70 5.69
CA TYR A 93 6.30 2.87 4.25
C TYR A 93 5.06 3.29 3.44
N ARG A 94 3.85 2.89 3.89
CA ARG A 94 2.58 3.30 3.28
C ARG A 94 1.97 4.58 3.90
N ILE A 95 2.32 4.89 5.14
CA ILE A 95 1.77 6.04 5.88
C ILE A 95 2.56 7.32 5.55
N ALA A 96 3.89 7.24 5.58
CA ALA A 96 4.76 8.41 5.45
C ALA A 96 4.56 9.18 4.12
N PRO A 97 4.45 8.53 2.94
CA PRO A 97 4.20 9.25 1.69
C PRO A 97 2.88 10.04 1.69
N VAL A 98 1.83 9.50 2.31
CA VAL A 98 0.52 10.17 2.44
C VAL A 98 0.65 11.44 3.28
N PHE A 99 1.24 11.32 4.47
CA PHE A 99 1.42 12.48 5.36
C PHE A 99 2.33 13.53 4.75
N ARG A 100 3.42 13.10 4.10
CA ARG A 100 4.32 14.02 3.39
C ARG A 100 3.56 14.80 2.34
N ARG A 101 2.77 14.12 1.51
CA ARG A 101 1.99 14.79 0.47
C ARG A 101 0.94 15.74 1.05
N LEU A 102 0.26 15.36 2.14
CA LEU A 102 -0.68 16.25 2.82
C LEU A 102 0.02 17.52 3.35
N GLY A 103 1.24 17.39 3.86
CA GLY A 103 2.08 18.52 4.27
C GLY A 103 2.36 19.48 3.12
N GLN A 104 2.77 18.94 1.97
CA GLN A 104 3.04 19.71 0.75
C GLN A 104 1.79 20.41 0.21
N LEU A 105 0.64 19.74 0.27
CA LEU A 105 -0.65 20.27 -0.17
C LEU A 105 -1.29 21.21 0.85
N LEU A 106 -0.75 21.33 2.07
CA LEU A 106 -1.38 22.05 3.17
C LEU A 106 -1.76 23.51 2.83
N PRO A 107 -0.94 24.30 2.11
CA PRO A 107 -1.33 25.65 1.70
C PRO A 107 -2.60 25.68 0.83
N SER A 108 -2.72 24.76 -0.12
CA SER A 108 -3.88 24.64 -1.00
C SER A 108 -5.09 24.04 -0.26
N LEU A 109 -4.86 23.02 0.57
CA LEU A 109 -5.92 22.38 1.36
C LEU A 109 -6.61 23.37 2.29
N LYS A 110 -5.88 24.29 2.91
CA LYS A 110 -6.47 25.33 3.79
C LYS A 110 -7.44 26.27 3.07
N LEU A 111 -7.39 26.35 1.75
CA LEU A 111 -8.33 27.13 0.93
C LEU A 111 -9.59 26.34 0.55
N VAL A 112 -9.58 25.01 0.73
CA VAL A 112 -10.70 24.13 0.40
C VAL A 112 -11.84 24.34 1.40
N ILE A 113 -13.02 24.66 0.88
CA ILE A 113 -14.20 24.94 1.70
C ILE A 113 -14.65 23.64 2.39
N GLY A 114 -14.76 23.68 3.72
CA GLY A 114 -15.22 22.54 4.52
C GLY A 114 -14.13 21.52 4.89
N VAL A 115 -12.87 21.74 4.50
CA VAL A 115 -11.76 20.82 4.80
C VAL A 115 -11.57 20.56 6.30
N GLU A 116 -11.68 21.57 7.14
CA GLU A 116 -11.49 21.42 8.60
C GLU A 116 -12.57 20.53 9.22
N ASN A 117 -13.81 20.62 8.71
CA ASN A 117 -14.88 19.72 9.14
C ASN A 117 -14.59 18.29 8.71
N ARG A 118 -14.05 18.07 7.50
CA ARG A 118 -13.67 16.73 7.05
C ARG A 118 -12.56 16.13 7.90
N VAL A 119 -11.51 16.91 8.18
CA VAL A 119 -10.41 16.49 9.06
C VAL A 119 -10.91 16.21 10.46
N ARG A 120 -11.72 17.10 11.05
CA ARG A 120 -12.29 16.89 12.39
C ARG A 120 -13.06 15.57 12.48
N ARG A 121 -13.91 15.27 11.50
CA ARG A 121 -14.66 14.00 11.46
C ARG A 121 -13.73 12.79 11.41
N MET A 122 -12.67 12.82 10.60
CA MET A 122 -11.66 11.75 10.59
C MET A 122 -10.97 11.60 11.95
N MET A 123 -10.60 12.72 12.56
CA MET A 123 -9.81 12.73 13.80
C MET A 123 -10.64 12.38 15.05
N ILE A 124 -11.96 12.58 15.04
CA ILE A 124 -12.85 12.42 16.20
C ILE A 124 -13.88 11.31 15.99
N ASP A 125 -14.65 11.38 14.91
CA ASP A 125 -15.85 10.55 14.72
C ASP A 125 -15.53 9.21 14.04
N ASN A 126 -14.72 9.23 12.98
CA ASN A 126 -14.45 8.09 12.09
C ASN A 126 -13.00 7.58 12.20
N ARG A 127 -12.54 7.38 13.44
CA ARG A 127 -11.13 7.07 13.76
C ARG A 127 -10.65 5.70 13.24
N THR A 128 -11.57 4.79 12.91
CA THR A 128 -11.27 3.40 12.53
C THR A 128 -11.01 3.22 11.03
N VAL A 129 -11.41 4.17 10.18
CA VAL A 129 -11.28 4.09 8.72
C VAL A 129 -10.74 5.43 8.17
N PRO A 130 -9.49 5.81 8.49
CA PRO A 130 -8.94 7.08 8.05
C PRO A 130 -8.60 7.13 6.56
N ASP A 131 -8.38 5.99 5.92
CA ASP A 131 -7.87 5.93 4.55
C ASP A 131 -8.79 6.61 3.52
N ASP A 132 -10.11 6.53 3.70
CA ASP A 132 -11.08 7.21 2.83
C ASP A 132 -10.96 8.72 2.93
N ALA A 133 -10.90 9.25 4.16
CA ALA A 133 -10.74 10.67 4.42
C ALA A 133 -9.38 11.20 3.92
N LEU A 134 -8.30 10.44 4.13
CA LEU A 134 -6.98 10.79 3.62
C LEU A 134 -6.97 10.82 2.09
N TYR A 135 -7.63 9.85 1.43
CA TYR A 135 -7.74 9.83 -0.03
C TYR A 135 -8.55 11.02 -0.56
N GLU A 136 -9.67 11.35 0.05
CA GLU A 136 -10.45 12.54 -0.32
C GLU A 136 -9.66 13.84 -0.18
N LEU A 137 -8.85 13.97 0.90
CA LEU A 137 -7.96 15.11 1.08
C LEU A 137 -6.91 15.19 -0.02
N LEU A 138 -6.32 14.07 -0.43
CA LEU A 138 -5.37 14.03 -1.56
C LEU A 138 -6.03 14.49 -2.87
N VAL A 139 -7.24 14.00 -3.17
CA VAL A 139 -8.01 14.42 -4.36
C VAL A 139 -8.35 15.91 -4.30
N ALA A 140 -8.90 16.39 -3.18
CA ALA A 140 -9.23 17.81 -3.01
C ALA A 140 -8.00 18.71 -3.14
N GLY A 141 -6.87 18.30 -2.56
CA GLY A 141 -5.60 19.00 -2.68
C GLY A 141 -5.07 19.03 -4.12
N ALA A 142 -5.20 17.93 -4.87
CA ALA A 142 -4.82 17.87 -6.28
C ALA A 142 -5.64 18.83 -7.15
N TYR A 143 -6.96 18.93 -6.93
CA TYR A 143 -7.80 19.93 -7.58
C TYR A 143 -7.37 21.36 -7.20
N ALA A 144 -7.20 21.62 -5.90
CA ALA A 144 -6.87 22.95 -5.38
C ALA A 144 -5.47 23.42 -5.81
N SER A 145 -4.51 22.52 -6.02
CA SER A 145 -3.17 22.88 -6.51
C SER A 145 -3.10 23.09 -8.03
N ARG A 146 -4.11 22.61 -8.78
CA ARG A 146 -4.11 22.60 -10.26
C ARG A 146 -5.11 23.58 -10.88
N GLY A 147 -5.24 24.75 -10.26
CA GLY A 147 -5.93 25.89 -10.86
C GLY A 147 -7.45 25.93 -10.67
N TRP A 148 -8.07 24.94 -10.03
CA TRP A 148 -9.49 25.01 -9.71
C TRP A 148 -9.74 26.14 -8.70
N SER A 149 -10.61 27.09 -9.04
CA SER A 149 -10.78 28.33 -8.25
C SER A 149 -11.65 28.13 -7.01
N SER A 150 -12.48 27.09 -7.01
CA SER A 150 -13.27 26.69 -5.85
C SER A 150 -13.28 25.16 -5.74
N VAL A 151 -12.86 24.66 -4.59
CA VAL A 151 -12.96 23.24 -4.21
C VAL A 151 -13.68 23.19 -2.87
N LYS A 152 -14.72 22.36 -2.77
CA LYS A 152 -15.59 22.31 -1.60
C LYS A 152 -15.96 20.87 -1.25
N PHE A 153 -15.75 20.50 0.00
CA PHE A 153 -16.36 19.31 0.59
C PHE A 153 -17.87 19.49 0.73
N VAL A 154 -18.62 18.52 0.24
CA VAL A 154 -20.07 18.48 0.36
C VAL A 154 -20.44 17.85 1.71
N PRO A 155 -21.26 18.51 2.54
CA PRO A 155 -21.76 17.88 3.76
C PRO A 155 -22.62 16.66 3.43
N GLU A 156 -22.42 15.56 4.17
CA GLU A 156 -23.26 14.37 4.05
C GLU A 156 -24.73 14.69 4.40
N ASP A 157 -25.64 14.22 3.56
CA ASP A 157 -27.08 14.28 3.79
C ASP A 157 -27.62 12.86 4.03
N SER A 158 -28.20 12.63 5.21
CA SER A 158 -28.82 11.34 5.55
C SER A 158 -29.99 10.92 4.65
N THR A 159 -30.53 11.85 3.86
CA THR A 159 -31.72 11.65 3.00
C THR A 159 -31.40 11.52 1.52
N ARG A 160 -30.18 11.87 1.09
CA ARG A 160 -29.77 11.83 -0.32
C ARG A 160 -28.30 11.47 -0.46
N ARG A 161 -27.98 10.61 -1.44
CA ARG A 161 -26.60 10.36 -1.87
C ARG A 161 -26.00 11.63 -2.50
N THR A 162 -24.90 12.11 -1.97
CA THR A 162 -24.20 13.33 -2.40
C THR A 162 -22.76 12.99 -2.75
N PRO A 163 -22.17 13.64 -3.77
CA PRO A 163 -20.75 13.48 -4.05
C PRO A 163 -19.90 14.03 -2.89
N ASP A 164 -18.63 13.63 -2.81
CA ASP A 164 -17.73 14.11 -1.76
C ASP A 164 -17.27 15.56 -1.97
N LEU A 165 -17.00 15.95 -3.22
CA LEU A 165 -16.55 17.29 -3.56
C LEU A 165 -17.37 17.92 -4.69
N HIS A 166 -17.49 19.24 -4.63
CA HIS A 166 -17.79 20.07 -5.79
C HIS A 166 -16.58 20.92 -6.14
N VAL A 167 -16.24 20.98 -7.43
CA VAL A 167 -15.14 21.79 -7.93
C VAL A 167 -15.63 22.68 -9.06
N SER A 168 -15.16 23.93 -9.09
CA SER A 168 -15.47 24.86 -10.18
C SER A 168 -14.28 25.74 -10.60
N HIS A 169 -14.23 26.05 -11.90
CA HIS A 169 -13.27 26.95 -12.51
C HIS A 169 -13.88 27.56 -13.79
N GLU A 170 -13.81 28.89 -13.94
CA GLU A 170 -14.27 29.61 -15.14
C GLU A 170 -15.67 29.20 -15.68
N GLY A 171 -16.62 28.94 -14.77
CA GLY A 171 -17.99 28.54 -15.13
C GLY A 171 -18.16 27.05 -15.48
N ILE A 172 -17.10 26.26 -15.41
CA ILE A 172 -17.12 24.80 -15.47
C ILE A 172 -17.29 24.27 -14.04
N GLU A 173 -18.20 23.32 -13.84
CA GLU A 173 -18.45 22.69 -12.54
C GLU A 173 -18.47 21.17 -12.65
N TRP A 174 -17.90 20.50 -11.65
CA TRP A 174 -17.92 19.04 -11.56
C TRP A 174 -18.34 18.57 -10.17
N ALA A 175 -19.08 17.47 -10.15
CA ALA A 175 -19.28 16.66 -8.96
C ALA A 175 -18.19 15.57 -8.94
N VAL A 176 -17.47 15.46 -7.82
CA VAL A 176 -16.37 14.52 -7.64
C VAL A 176 -16.74 13.56 -6.52
N GLU A 177 -16.84 12.29 -6.88
CA GLU A 177 -16.97 11.19 -5.91
C GLU A 177 -15.59 10.56 -5.72
N CYS A 178 -15.23 10.28 -4.48
CA CYS A 178 -13.99 9.65 -4.10
C CYS A 178 -14.30 8.31 -3.45
N THR A 179 -13.71 7.24 -3.95
CA THR A 179 -13.76 5.96 -3.26
C THR A 179 -12.37 5.39 -3.22
N ARG A 180 -11.88 5.06 -2.04
CA ARG A 180 -10.70 4.22 -1.93
C ARG A 180 -11.20 2.79 -1.85
N THR A 181 -10.78 1.93 -2.77
CA THR A 181 -10.94 0.50 -2.52
C THR A 181 -9.81 0.11 -1.59
N GLY A 182 -10.14 -0.34 -0.38
CA GLY A 182 -9.21 -1.12 0.42
C GLY A 182 -8.80 -2.40 -0.34
N ARG A 183 -8.00 -3.26 0.30
CA ARG A 183 -7.79 -4.61 -0.20
C ARG A 183 -9.16 -5.25 -0.40
N SER A 184 -9.59 -5.48 -1.64
CA SER A 184 -10.87 -6.15 -1.86
C SER A 184 -10.86 -7.49 -1.13
N ASP A 185 -12.02 -7.96 -0.66
CA ASP A 185 -12.10 -9.26 0.02
C ASP A 185 -11.40 -10.36 -0.79
N TYR A 186 -11.52 -10.30 -2.12
CA TYR A 186 -10.82 -11.19 -3.03
C TYR A 186 -9.29 -11.04 -2.99
N MET A 187 -8.74 -9.82 -3.08
CA MET A 187 -7.29 -9.60 -2.98
C MET A 187 -6.74 -10.02 -1.61
N ALA A 188 -7.48 -9.76 -0.54
CA ALA A 188 -7.13 -10.20 0.80
C ALA A 188 -7.14 -11.74 0.89
N GLN A 189 -8.13 -12.41 0.31
CA GLN A 189 -8.21 -13.87 0.24
C GLN A 189 -7.10 -14.49 -0.61
N GLU A 190 -6.79 -13.89 -1.76
CA GLU A 190 -5.71 -14.31 -2.66
C GLU A 190 -4.35 -14.21 -1.96
N ARG A 191 -4.05 -13.05 -1.35
CA ARG A 191 -2.84 -12.87 -0.54
C ARG A 191 -2.78 -13.85 0.62
N ALA A 192 -3.89 -14.04 1.34
CA ALA A 192 -3.96 -14.98 2.45
C ALA A 192 -3.73 -16.44 1.99
N ALA A 193 -4.19 -16.81 0.79
CA ALA A 193 -3.91 -18.12 0.21
C ALA A 193 -2.43 -18.28 -0.12
N GLY A 194 -1.82 -17.28 -0.77
CA GLY A 194 -0.36 -17.26 -1.03
C GLY A 194 0.46 -17.34 0.27
N ASP A 195 0.11 -16.54 1.27
CA ASP A 195 0.74 -16.55 2.59
C ASP A 195 0.66 -17.92 3.27
N ARG A 196 -0.48 -18.64 3.16
CA ARG A 196 -0.65 -20.00 3.71
C ARG A 196 0.26 -21.00 3.00
N LEU A 197 0.27 -21.01 1.67
CA LEU A 197 1.14 -21.88 0.88
C LEU A 197 2.63 -21.62 1.22
N ALA A 198 3.01 -20.35 1.31
CA ALA A 198 4.36 -19.94 1.67
C ALA A 198 4.72 -20.34 3.11
N GLN A 199 3.80 -20.19 4.07
CA GLN A 199 4.02 -20.59 5.46
C GLN A 199 4.33 -22.08 5.57
N LEU A 200 3.52 -22.94 4.95
CA LEU A 200 3.74 -24.39 4.97
C LEU A 200 5.07 -24.79 4.32
N ALA A 201 5.45 -24.09 3.24
CA ALA A 201 6.76 -24.28 2.61
C ALA A 201 7.93 -23.90 3.54
N LEU A 202 7.78 -22.84 4.34
CA LEU A 202 8.79 -22.40 5.29
C LEU A 202 8.91 -23.37 6.49
N GLU A 203 7.80 -23.92 6.97
CA GLU A 203 7.77 -24.90 8.07
C GLU A 203 8.58 -26.17 7.73
N GLU A 204 8.52 -26.65 6.48
CA GLU A 204 9.36 -27.76 6.00
C GLU A 204 10.87 -27.48 6.16
N THR A 205 11.26 -26.21 6.01
CA THR A 205 12.66 -25.79 6.13
C THR A 205 13.11 -25.65 7.58
N GLU A 206 12.19 -25.33 8.48
CA GLU A 206 12.43 -25.25 9.92
C GLU A 206 12.67 -26.64 10.51
N CYS A 207 11.83 -27.61 10.17
CA CYS A 207 11.98 -29.01 10.57
C CYS A 207 13.34 -29.60 10.17
N ARG A 208 13.88 -29.19 9.01
CA ARG A 208 15.16 -29.68 8.47
C ARG A 208 16.35 -28.77 8.76
N VAL A 209 16.16 -27.70 9.54
CA VAL A 209 17.21 -26.75 9.98
C VAL A 209 18.03 -26.20 8.80
N THR A 210 17.37 -25.88 7.69
CA THR A 210 17.99 -25.37 6.45
C THR A 210 17.53 -23.96 6.11
N SER A 211 18.19 -23.34 5.13
CA SER A 211 17.85 -22.05 4.51
C SER A 211 17.61 -22.26 3.02
N ILE A 212 16.48 -21.80 2.49
CA ILE A 212 16.15 -21.86 1.05
C ILE A 212 15.56 -20.54 0.53
N SER A 213 15.63 -20.34 -0.78
CA SER A 213 14.82 -19.34 -1.49
C SER A 213 13.88 -20.07 -2.44
N VAL A 214 12.61 -19.71 -2.42
CA VAL A 214 11.59 -20.18 -3.35
C VAL A 214 11.08 -18.98 -4.13
N GLU A 215 10.96 -19.12 -5.44
CA GLU A 215 10.30 -18.16 -6.31
C GLU A 215 9.27 -18.93 -7.15
N VAL A 216 8.03 -18.43 -7.21
CA VAL A 216 6.94 -19.10 -7.92
C VAL A 216 6.02 -18.09 -8.60
N ILE A 217 5.58 -18.44 -9.81
CA ILE A 217 4.54 -17.73 -10.54
C ILE A 217 3.36 -18.68 -10.65
N PHE A 218 2.23 -18.27 -10.09
CA PHE A 218 0.99 -19.04 -10.11
C PHE A 218 0.12 -18.59 -11.28
N GLU A 219 -0.16 -19.51 -12.19
CA GLU A 219 -1.04 -19.30 -13.34
C GLU A 219 -2.51 -19.68 -13.01
N ALA A 220 -2.72 -20.50 -11.97
CA ALA A 220 -4.03 -20.83 -11.42
C ALA A 220 -4.43 -19.93 -10.22
N GLU A 221 -5.73 -19.86 -9.92
CA GLU A 221 -6.20 -19.17 -8.71
C GLU A 221 -5.64 -19.83 -7.45
N LEU A 222 -4.95 -19.07 -6.60
CA LEU A 222 -4.31 -19.55 -5.36
C LEU A 222 -5.27 -20.29 -4.43
N ALA A 223 -6.55 -19.90 -4.41
CA ALA A 223 -7.59 -20.52 -3.59
C ALA A 223 -7.92 -21.96 -4.01
N ASN A 224 -7.61 -22.35 -5.25
CA ASN A 224 -7.90 -23.67 -5.80
C ASN A 224 -6.70 -24.62 -5.73
N LEU A 225 -5.54 -24.14 -5.29
CA LEU A 225 -4.34 -24.96 -5.19
C LEU A 225 -4.42 -25.90 -3.98
N PRO A 226 -3.83 -27.11 -4.07
CA PRO A 226 -3.68 -27.99 -2.92
C PRO A 226 -2.96 -27.27 -1.77
N GLU A 227 -3.43 -27.46 -0.53
CA GLU A 227 -2.89 -26.78 0.66
C GLU A 227 -1.37 -26.99 0.82
N ARG A 228 -0.88 -28.18 0.50
CA ARG A 228 0.54 -28.53 0.61
C ARG A 228 1.35 -28.32 -0.68
N TYR A 229 0.79 -27.69 -1.71
CA TYR A 229 1.40 -27.59 -3.03
C TYR A 229 2.88 -27.12 -2.98
N LEU A 230 3.17 -25.98 -2.34
CA LEU A 230 4.56 -25.51 -2.21
C LEU A 230 5.39 -26.33 -1.21
N ALA A 231 4.78 -26.81 -0.13
CA ALA A 231 5.46 -27.60 0.89
C ALA A 231 5.99 -28.93 0.31
N ASP A 232 5.20 -29.60 -0.52
CA ASP A 232 5.58 -30.87 -1.14
C ASP A 232 6.69 -30.67 -2.19
N ARG A 233 6.69 -29.52 -2.90
CA ARG A 233 7.81 -29.12 -3.79
C ARG A 233 9.09 -28.89 -2.99
N VAL A 234 9.01 -28.19 -1.87
CA VAL A 234 10.14 -27.98 -0.96
C VAL A 234 10.65 -29.31 -0.39
N ALA A 235 9.77 -30.18 0.10
CA ALA A 235 10.15 -31.48 0.64
C ALA A 235 10.91 -32.32 -0.40
N THR A 236 10.38 -32.39 -1.63
CA THR A 236 11.03 -33.09 -2.76
C THR A 236 12.43 -32.55 -3.05
N PHE A 237 12.59 -31.22 -3.10
CA PHE A 237 13.91 -30.60 -3.29
C PHE A 237 14.88 -30.92 -2.14
N LEU A 238 14.40 -30.91 -0.91
CA LEU A 238 15.22 -31.21 0.28
C LEU A 238 15.63 -32.68 0.35
N GLU A 239 14.93 -33.58 -0.35
CA GLU A 239 15.25 -35.00 -0.51
C GLU A 239 16.18 -35.30 -1.70
N GLY A 240 16.62 -34.27 -2.42
CA GLY A 240 17.55 -34.38 -3.55
C GLY A 240 16.88 -34.30 -4.93
N GLY A 241 15.59 -33.97 -4.98
CA GLY A 241 14.87 -33.68 -6.23
C GLY A 241 15.31 -32.37 -6.91
N THR A 242 14.75 -32.11 -8.09
CA THR A 242 15.04 -30.88 -8.85
C THR A 242 14.45 -29.66 -8.14
N GLY A 243 15.16 -28.53 -8.20
CA GLY A 243 14.65 -27.27 -7.66
C GLY A 243 13.65 -26.56 -8.59
N GLU A 244 13.66 -26.88 -9.88
CA GLU A 244 12.80 -26.25 -10.89
C GLU A 244 11.59 -27.13 -11.22
N TRP A 245 10.43 -26.50 -11.44
CA TRP A 245 9.21 -27.19 -11.89
C TRP A 245 8.33 -26.28 -12.78
N ARG A 246 7.48 -26.92 -13.60
CA ARG A 246 6.38 -26.31 -14.35
C ARG A 246 5.22 -27.32 -14.46
N ASP A 247 4.01 -26.89 -14.16
CA ASP A 247 2.77 -27.66 -14.24
C ASP A 247 1.57 -26.75 -14.57
N GLU A 248 0.35 -27.26 -14.42
CA GLU A 248 -0.91 -26.52 -14.69
C GLU A 248 -1.18 -25.39 -13.68
N SER A 249 -0.57 -25.44 -12.50
CA SER A 249 -0.72 -24.43 -11.46
C SER A 249 0.24 -23.26 -11.65
N GLY A 250 1.35 -23.50 -12.35
CA GLY A 250 2.33 -22.49 -12.72
C GLY A 250 3.75 -23.05 -12.78
N TYR A 251 4.74 -22.23 -12.45
CA TYR A 251 6.14 -22.63 -12.49
C TYR A 251 6.96 -21.93 -11.42
N GLY A 252 8.08 -22.54 -11.02
CA GLY A 252 8.91 -21.98 -9.95
C GLY A 252 10.27 -22.65 -9.80
N TRP A 253 11.07 -22.10 -8.91
CA TRP A 253 12.41 -22.56 -8.60
C TRP A 253 12.74 -22.46 -7.10
N ILE A 254 13.42 -23.49 -6.60
CA ILE A 254 13.90 -23.62 -5.23
C ILE A 254 15.43 -23.72 -5.26
N LYS A 255 16.09 -22.94 -4.40
CA LYS A 255 17.55 -22.96 -4.23
C LYS A 255 17.89 -22.96 -2.75
N ARG A 256 19.08 -23.47 -2.40
CA ARG A 256 19.64 -23.25 -1.06
C ARG A 256 20.00 -21.75 -0.93
N ALA A 257 19.56 -21.11 0.14
CA ALA A 257 19.83 -19.68 0.33
C ALA A 257 21.28 -19.45 0.75
N ASP A 258 21.91 -18.44 0.16
CA ASP A 258 23.27 -18.02 0.47
C ASP A 258 23.26 -16.84 1.46
N LEU A 259 23.70 -17.11 2.69
CA LEU A 259 23.71 -16.11 3.76
C LEU A 259 24.97 -15.23 3.77
N ARG A 260 25.93 -15.42 2.85
CA ARG A 260 27.22 -14.72 2.87
C ARG A 260 27.06 -13.20 2.79
N SER A 261 26.25 -12.71 1.85
CA SER A 261 25.98 -11.28 1.67
C SER A 261 25.29 -10.68 2.90
N LEU A 262 24.22 -11.32 3.38
CA LEU A 262 23.52 -10.90 4.59
C LEU A 262 24.45 -10.81 5.80
N ARG A 263 25.22 -11.87 6.08
CA ARG A 263 26.17 -11.89 7.20
C ARG A 263 27.28 -10.85 7.05
N ALA A 264 27.66 -10.51 5.82
CA ALA A 264 28.64 -9.48 5.58
C ALA A 264 28.14 -8.08 5.94
N VAL A 265 26.88 -7.78 5.62
CA VAL A 265 26.25 -6.51 6.02
C VAL A 265 25.97 -6.47 7.52
N LEU A 266 25.49 -7.57 8.12
CA LEU A 266 25.20 -7.64 9.56
C LEU A 266 26.40 -7.45 10.48
N ARG A 267 27.64 -7.55 9.96
CA ARG A 267 28.84 -7.16 10.73
C ARG A 267 28.93 -5.65 11.00
N HIS A 268 28.20 -4.85 10.25
CA HIS A 268 28.30 -3.39 10.26
C HIS A 268 26.96 -2.70 10.56
N ASP A 269 25.85 -3.36 10.24
CA ASP A 269 24.50 -2.80 10.30
C ASP A 269 23.50 -3.78 10.92
N ASP A 270 22.48 -3.27 11.61
CA ASP A 270 21.36 -4.08 12.07
C ASP A 270 20.18 -3.87 11.13
N ILE A 271 19.63 -4.95 10.58
CA ILE A 271 18.58 -4.88 9.54
C ILE A 271 17.27 -5.39 10.10
N ILE A 272 16.15 -4.70 9.83
CA ILE A 272 14.81 -5.18 10.19
C ILE A 272 14.59 -6.59 9.64
N PHE A 273 14.26 -7.53 10.52
CA PHE A 273 14.06 -8.92 10.14
C PHE A 273 12.82 -9.05 9.25
N GLY A 274 13.02 -9.50 8.00
CA GLY A 274 11.95 -9.67 7.02
C GLY A 274 11.64 -8.43 6.19
N ALA A 275 12.37 -7.34 6.36
CA ALA A 275 12.26 -6.18 5.47
C ALA A 275 12.82 -6.47 4.07
N SER A 276 12.43 -5.65 3.09
CA SER A 276 12.90 -5.73 1.69
C SER A 276 14.41 -5.85 1.58
N ARG A 277 15.15 -5.09 2.40
CA ARG A 277 16.61 -5.14 2.43
C ARG A 277 17.17 -6.51 2.78
N MET A 278 16.55 -7.22 3.73
CA MET A 278 16.97 -8.58 4.09
C MET A 278 16.63 -9.57 2.98
N ILE A 279 15.46 -9.42 2.36
CA ILE A 279 15.04 -10.23 1.21
C ILE A 279 16.00 -10.02 0.03
N GLU A 280 16.37 -8.78 -0.29
CA GLU A 280 17.34 -8.44 -1.34
C GLU A 280 18.69 -9.09 -1.10
N LEU A 281 19.17 -9.12 0.14
CA LEU A 281 20.44 -9.78 0.50
C LEU A 281 20.37 -11.31 0.40
N LEU A 282 19.18 -11.90 0.52
CA LEU A 282 18.96 -13.34 0.43
C LEU A 282 18.72 -13.81 -1.02
N MET A 283 17.99 -13.03 -1.80
CA MET A 283 17.56 -13.37 -3.17
C MET A 283 18.39 -12.68 -4.25
N GLY A 284 19.24 -11.73 -3.88
CA GLY A 284 20.05 -10.90 -4.78
C GLY A 284 19.31 -9.67 -5.32
N GLN A 285 17.98 -9.62 -5.18
CA GLN A 285 17.12 -8.52 -5.59
C GLN A 285 15.82 -8.51 -4.77
N TYR A 286 15.18 -7.35 -4.66
CA TYR A 286 13.81 -7.22 -4.17
C TYR A 286 12.94 -6.69 -5.31
N ILE A 287 11.78 -7.35 -5.56
CA ILE A 287 10.87 -6.97 -6.64
C ILE A 287 9.55 -6.55 -6.02
N HIS A 288 9.16 -5.29 -6.18
CA HIS A 288 7.93 -4.73 -5.58
C HIS A 288 6.65 -5.45 -6.00
N ALA A 289 6.63 -6.00 -7.22
CA ALA A 289 5.51 -6.77 -7.76
C ALA A 289 5.44 -8.22 -7.23
N VAL A 290 6.33 -8.64 -6.34
CA VAL A 290 6.36 -9.99 -5.75
C VAL A 290 5.91 -9.91 -4.29
N ASP A 291 5.05 -10.83 -3.89
CA ASP A 291 4.73 -11.04 -2.48
C ASP A 291 5.81 -11.90 -1.83
N TYR A 292 6.20 -11.54 -0.61
CA TYR A 292 7.22 -12.28 0.13
C TYR A 292 6.74 -12.74 1.49
N ARG A 293 7.23 -13.91 1.89
CA ARG A 293 7.19 -14.40 3.26
C ARG A 293 8.56 -14.94 3.65
N MET A 294 9.01 -14.60 4.84
CA MET A 294 10.32 -15.01 5.34
C MET A 294 10.19 -15.60 6.75
N ALA A 295 10.96 -16.65 7.01
CA ALA A 295 11.11 -17.25 8.33
C ALA A 295 12.59 -17.56 8.60
N GLY A 296 12.97 -17.67 9.87
CA GLY A 296 14.37 -17.88 10.20
C GLY A 296 14.70 -17.75 11.68
N ALA A 297 15.93 -18.12 12.00
CA ALA A 297 16.49 -18.02 13.34
C ALA A 297 17.50 -16.86 13.37
N TRP A 298 17.27 -15.89 14.25
CA TRP A 298 18.00 -14.63 14.30
C TRP A 298 18.11 -14.10 15.74
N THR A 299 18.96 -13.10 15.94
CA THR A 299 19.19 -12.44 17.23
C THR A 299 18.85 -10.96 17.10
N PRO A 300 17.97 -10.41 17.97
CA PRO A 300 17.63 -8.99 17.94
C PRO A 300 18.81 -8.12 18.40
N ALA A 301 18.90 -6.93 17.82
CA ALA A 301 19.85 -5.91 18.22
C ALA A 301 19.42 -5.27 19.56
N PRO A 302 20.36 -4.95 20.47
CA PRO A 302 20.04 -4.28 21.73
C PRO A 302 19.25 -2.98 21.51
N GLY A 303 18.11 -2.83 22.20
CA GLY A 303 17.24 -1.66 22.07
C GLY A 303 16.48 -1.53 20.75
N ARG A 304 16.68 -2.45 19.79
CA ARG A 304 16.05 -2.45 18.46
C ARG A 304 15.42 -3.83 18.18
N PRO A 305 14.30 -4.16 18.83
CA PRO A 305 13.75 -5.52 18.82
C PRO A 305 13.27 -6.02 17.44
N PHE A 306 13.02 -5.14 16.47
CA PHE A 306 12.71 -5.55 15.10
C PHE A 306 13.95 -5.81 14.23
N HIS A 307 15.14 -5.36 14.67
CA HIS A 307 16.36 -5.41 13.88
C HIS A 307 17.20 -6.61 14.26
N ALA A 308 17.61 -7.41 13.28
CA ALA A 308 18.53 -8.50 13.47
C ALA A 308 19.97 -7.99 13.49
N THR A 309 20.73 -8.38 14.52
CA THR A 309 22.19 -8.22 14.58
C THR A 309 22.92 -9.47 14.11
N ALA A 310 22.24 -10.62 14.15
CA ALA A 310 22.75 -11.89 13.62
C ALA A 310 21.62 -12.75 13.06
N VAL A 311 21.91 -13.50 11.99
CA VAL A 311 20.98 -14.45 11.36
C VAL A 311 21.69 -15.80 11.19
N ALA A 312 21.21 -16.81 11.93
CA ALA A 312 21.71 -18.18 11.86
C ALA A 312 21.13 -18.90 10.64
N ARG A 313 19.82 -18.75 10.41
CA ARG A 313 19.08 -19.32 9.27
C ARG A 313 18.02 -18.34 8.77
N ALA A 314 17.78 -18.34 7.47
CA ALA A 314 16.68 -17.60 6.86
C ALA A 314 16.23 -18.30 5.58
N SER A 315 14.92 -18.50 5.46
CA SER A 315 14.26 -18.98 4.25
C SER A 315 13.27 -17.93 3.77
N VAL A 316 13.14 -17.80 2.46
CA VAL A 316 12.22 -16.83 1.83
C VAL A 316 11.42 -17.52 0.73
N VAL A 317 10.13 -17.21 0.66
CA VAL A 317 9.24 -17.59 -0.44
C VAL A 317 8.74 -16.29 -1.07
N GLY A 318 9.03 -16.10 -2.35
CA GLY A 318 8.48 -15.05 -3.19
C GLY A 318 7.45 -15.63 -4.16
N TRP A 319 6.28 -15.00 -4.30
CA TRP A 319 5.28 -15.41 -5.28
C TRP A 319 4.60 -14.26 -6.03
N VAL A 320 4.07 -14.60 -7.21
CA VAL A 320 3.22 -13.73 -8.03
C VAL A 320 1.97 -14.50 -8.44
N SER A 321 0.81 -13.85 -8.43
CA SER A 321 -0.41 -14.36 -9.06
C SER A 321 -0.53 -13.78 -10.48
N ALA A 322 -0.55 -14.64 -11.47
CA ALA A 322 -0.70 -14.31 -12.90
C ALA A 322 -2.00 -14.89 -13.48
N SER A 323 -3.00 -15.17 -12.65
CA SER A 323 -4.28 -15.76 -13.09
C SER A 323 -5.14 -14.77 -13.88
N GLU A 324 -5.47 -15.11 -15.13
CA GLU A 324 -6.41 -14.33 -15.95
C GLU A 324 -7.81 -14.26 -15.34
N GLU A 325 -8.29 -15.37 -14.75
CA GLU A 325 -9.60 -15.44 -14.11
C GLU A 325 -9.68 -14.47 -12.92
N ALA A 326 -8.62 -14.39 -12.11
CA ALA A 326 -8.51 -13.42 -11.03
C ALA A 326 -8.62 -11.97 -11.56
N ALA A 327 -7.95 -11.68 -12.68
CA ALA A 327 -8.00 -10.36 -13.31
C ALA A 327 -9.41 -10.01 -13.84
N ARG A 328 -10.10 -10.96 -14.47
CA ARG A 328 -11.48 -10.78 -14.95
C ARG A 328 -12.45 -10.46 -13.80
N ARG A 329 -12.38 -11.22 -12.70
CA ARG A 329 -13.23 -10.96 -11.52
C ARG A 329 -13.00 -9.59 -10.89
N LYS A 330 -11.73 -9.16 -10.80
CA LYS A 330 -11.36 -7.81 -10.32
C LYS A 330 -12.00 -6.72 -11.20
N ALA A 331 -12.05 -6.91 -12.52
CA ALA A 331 -12.69 -5.95 -13.43
C ALA A 331 -14.22 -5.94 -13.32
N THR A 332 -14.87 -7.10 -13.15
CA THR A 332 -16.32 -7.15 -12.88
C THR A 332 -16.67 -6.42 -11.58
N HIS A 333 -15.87 -6.60 -10.54
CA HIS A 333 -16.04 -5.87 -9.28
C HIS A 333 -15.86 -4.36 -9.47
N PHE A 334 -14.90 -3.92 -10.27
CA PHE A 334 -14.74 -2.51 -10.61
C PHE A 334 -16.00 -1.93 -11.28
N ARG A 335 -16.60 -2.64 -12.25
CA ARG A 335 -17.87 -2.19 -12.86
C ARG A 335 -18.99 -2.05 -11.83
N ALA A 336 -19.11 -3.00 -10.90
CA ALA A 336 -20.11 -2.96 -9.84
C ALA A 336 -19.89 -1.77 -8.88
N LEU A 337 -18.63 -1.49 -8.53
CA LEU A 337 -18.26 -0.32 -7.73
C LEU A 337 -18.64 0.98 -8.43
N VAL A 338 -18.30 1.14 -9.71
CA VAL A 338 -18.67 2.32 -10.49
C VAL A 338 -20.19 2.47 -10.56
N ALA A 339 -20.93 1.36 -10.72
CA ALA A 339 -22.38 1.36 -10.72
C ALA A 339 -22.96 1.88 -9.39
N ASP A 340 -22.46 1.40 -8.25
CA ASP A 340 -22.91 1.86 -6.93
C ASP A 340 -22.60 3.35 -6.74
N LYS A 341 -21.37 3.77 -7.03
CA LYS A 341 -20.88 5.12 -6.75
C LYS A 341 -21.43 6.17 -7.70
N SER A 342 -21.75 5.81 -8.94
CA SER A 342 -22.34 6.74 -9.91
C SER A 342 -23.69 7.32 -9.46
N GLY A 343 -24.44 6.60 -8.61
CA GLY A 343 -25.71 7.09 -8.05
C GLY A 343 -25.59 8.34 -7.15
N GLN A 344 -24.39 8.77 -6.79
CA GLN A 344 -24.14 10.01 -6.05
C GLN A 344 -24.07 11.24 -6.99
N LEU A 345 -23.84 11.00 -8.29
CA LEU A 345 -23.52 11.99 -9.31
C LEU A 345 -24.73 12.22 -10.22
N ASN A 346 -25.53 13.25 -9.95
CA ASN A 346 -26.84 13.40 -10.63
C ASN A 346 -27.19 14.82 -11.08
N ASP A 347 -26.42 15.85 -10.72
CA ASP A 347 -26.81 17.26 -10.90
C ASP A 347 -25.90 18.10 -11.81
N ARG A 348 -24.68 17.63 -12.08
CA ARG A 348 -23.70 18.25 -12.99
C ARG A 348 -22.72 17.18 -13.50
N PRO A 349 -21.85 17.45 -14.50
CA PRO A 349 -20.86 16.48 -14.96
C PRO A 349 -20.13 15.82 -13.79
N GLY A 350 -20.13 14.50 -13.79
CA GLY A 350 -19.65 13.68 -12.68
C GLY A 350 -18.32 13.01 -13.00
N VAL A 351 -17.42 13.00 -12.03
CA VAL A 351 -16.18 12.23 -12.08
C VAL A 351 -16.03 11.39 -10.83
N LEU A 352 -15.58 10.15 -11.01
CA LEU A 352 -15.32 9.21 -9.93
C LEU A 352 -13.83 8.94 -9.84
N HIS A 353 -13.23 9.25 -8.70
CA HIS A 353 -11.87 8.87 -8.34
C HIS A 353 -11.90 7.55 -7.56
N VAL A 354 -11.23 6.53 -8.08
CA VAL A 354 -11.07 5.23 -7.43
C VAL A 354 -9.61 5.03 -7.05
N GLY A 355 -9.33 5.09 -5.76
CA GLY A 355 -8.00 4.88 -5.20
C GLY A 355 -7.72 3.40 -4.99
N TYR A 356 -6.63 2.91 -5.58
CA TYR A 356 -6.12 1.57 -5.40
C TYR A 356 -4.79 1.63 -4.67
N GLU A 357 -4.76 1.13 -3.43
CA GLU A 357 -3.49 0.77 -2.81
C GLU A 357 -3.10 -0.62 -3.33
N THR A 358 -2.09 -0.70 -4.19
CA THR A 358 -1.56 -1.97 -4.66
C THR A 358 -0.46 -2.40 -3.70
N THR A 359 -0.56 -3.63 -3.20
CA THR A 359 0.56 -4.34 -2.60
C THR A 359 1.07 -5.34 -3.64
N GLY A 360 2.31 -5.79 -3.50
CA GLY A 360 2.95 -6.77 -4.40
C GLY A 360 2.03 -7.93 -4.83
N GLY A 361 2.40 -8.57 -5.95
CA GLY A 361 1.82 -9.83 -6.38
C GLY A 361 0.90 -9.79 -7.61
N ASN A 362 0.55 -8.62 -8.15
CA ASN A 362 -0.29 -8.54 -9.36
C ASN A 362 0.47 -7.92 -10.53
N ALA A 363 1.29 -8.71 -11.23
CA ALA A 363 1.87 -8.37 -12.54
C ALA A 363 0.80 -8.23 -13.66
N VAL A 364 -0.43 -7.89 -13.27
CA VAL A 364 -1.65 -7.96 -14.07
C VAL A 364 -2.38 -6.61 -14.04
N GLU A 365 -1.72 -5.53 -13.59
CA GLU A 365 -2.31 -4.19 -13.69
C GLU A 365 -2.62 -3.82 -15.15
N GLY A 366 -1.82 -4.32 -16.11
CA GLY A 366 -2.08 -4.20 -17.55
C GLY A 366 -3.37 -4.90 -18.00
N LEU A 367 -3.53 -6.20 -17.73
CA LEU A 367 -4.77 -6.91 -18.09
C LEU A 367 -5.98 -6.37 -17.32
N ARG A 368 -5.80 -5.97 -16.06
CA ARG A 368 -6.85 -5.33 -15.27
C ARG A 368 -7.26 -3.99 -15.89
N HIS A 369 -6.30 -3.17 -16.32
CA HIS A 369 -6.59 -1.92 -17.01
C HIS A 369 -7.35 -2.18 -18.31
N GLN A 370 -6.93 -3.17 -19.10
CA GLN A 370 -7.63 -3.58 -20.31
C GLN A 370 -9.06 -4.03 -20.02
N PHE A 371 -9.27 -4.95 -19.07
CA PHE A 371 -10.61 -5.40 -18.72
C PHE A 371 -11.47 -4.26 -18.14
N ASN A 372 -10.90 -3.34 -17.37
CA ASN A 372 -11.61 -2.16 -16.90
C ASN A 372 -12.06 -1.25 -18.05
N LEU A 373 -11.22 -1.04 -19.08
CA LEU A 373 -11.60 -0.32 -20.29
C LEU A 373 -12.79 -0.99 -20.98
N GLU A 374 -12.70 -2.31 -21.22
CA GLU A 374 -13.79 -3.09 -21.83
C GLU A 374 -15.09 -3.00 -21.01
N GLN A 375 -14.99 -3.04 -19.67
CA GLN A 375 -16.14 -2.86 -18.79
C GLN A 375 -16.73 -1.45 -18.89
N MET A 376 -15.93 -0.39 -19.05
CA MET A 376 -16.41 0.99 -19.09
C MET A 376 -16.96 1.40 -20.48
N GLU A 377 -16.44 0.84 -21.57
CA GLU A 377 -16.96 1.06 -22.93
C GLU A 377 -18.44 0.69 -23.08
N THR A 378 -18.90 -0.32 -22.33
CA THR A 378 -20.28 -0.81 -22.34
C THR A 378 -21.06 -0.40 -21.09
N PHE A 379 -20.50 0.46 -20.24
CA PHE A 379 -21.18 0.93 -19.05
C PHE A 379 -22.23 1.99 -19.40
N GLU A 380 -23.43 1.83 -18.83
CA GLU A 380 -24.51 2.80 -18.96
C GLU A 380 -24.77 3.44 -17.58
N PRO A 381 -24.40 4.72 -17.37
CA PRO A 381 -24.58 5.42 -16.09
C PRO A 381 -26.05 5.82 -15.90
N ARG A 382 -26.96 4.85 -15.86
CA ARG A 382 -28.42 5.08 -15.86
C ARG A 382 -28.84 5.99 -14.69
N GLY A 383 -29.29 7.19 -15.02
CA GLY A 383 -29.72 8.19 -14.03
C GLY A 383 -28.60 9.00 -13.39
N SER A 384 -27.34 8.72 -13.74
CA SER A 384 -26.16 9.44 -13.28
C SER A 384 -25.60 10.34 -14.39
N THR A 385 -24.90 11.39 -13.98
CA THR A 385 -24.14 12.32 -14.84
C THR A 385 -22.65 11.96 -14.92
N LEU A 386 -22.27 10.74 -14.52
CA LEU A 386 -20.89 10.27 -14.58
C LEU A 386 -20.34 10.26 -16.02
N GLU A 387 -19.23 10.97 -16.24
CA GLU A 387 -18.54 11.05 -17.53
C GLU A 387 -17.14 10.43 -17.50
N TRP A 388 -16.46 10.48 -16.36
CA TRP A 388 -15.08 10.01 -16.22
C TRP A 388 -14.89 9.18 -14.96
N VAL A 389 -14.11 8.12 -15.08
CA VAL A 389 -13.57 7.39 -13.92
C VAL A 389 -12.06 7.46 -13.97
N TYR A 390 -11.44 7.87 -12.87
CA TYR A 390 -10.01 7.82 -12.65
C TYR A 390 -9.68 6.65 -11.74
N GLY A 391 -8.75 5.78 -12.17
CA GLY A 391 -8.12 4.81 -11.29
C GLY A 391 -6.78 5.34 -10.83
N ASN A 392 -6.67 5.78 -9.57
CA ASN A 392 -5.41 6.22 -8.99
C ASN A 392 -4.73 5.03 -8.31
N TYR A 393 -3.70 4.47 -8.94
CA TYR A 393 -2.92 3.35 -8.44
C TYR A 393 -1.73 3.88 -7.65
N MET A 394 -1.66 3.50 -6.38
CA MET A 394 -0.62 3.89 -5.44
C MET A 394 0.05 2.61 -4.96
N LEU A 395 1.32 2.44 -5.28
CA LEU A 395 2.18 1.36 -4.81
C LEU A 395 3.20 1.95 -3.84
N PRO A 396 2.92 1.94 -2.53
CA PRO A 396 3.96 2.16 -1.54
C PRO A 396 5.07 1.12 -1.72
N GLU A 397 6.32 1.58 -1.73
CA GLU A 397 7.47 0.74 -2.02
C GLU A 397 8.31 0.50 -0.77
N HIS A 398 8.61 -0.77 -0.52
CA HIS A 398 9.68 -1.11 0.41
C HIS A 398 11.04 -0.84 -0.25
N VAL A 399 11.68 0.26 0.13
CA VAL A 399 12.91 0.74 -0.51
C VAL A 399 14.13 -0.11 -0.16
N THR A 400 14.98 -0.36 -1.15
CA THR A 400 16.31 -0.98 -0.96
C THR A 400 17.45 -0.04 -1.36
N ALA A 401 17.12 1.16 -1.82
CA ALA A 401 18.10 2.17 -2.17
C ALA A 401 18.78 2.75 -0.92
N ARG A 402 20.00 3.26 -1.14
CA ARG A 402 20.75 3.96 -0.09
C ARG A 402 20.07 5.28 0.23
N MET A 403 20.01 5.63 1.52
CA MET A 403 19.49 6.93 1.98
C MET A 403 18.03 7.19 1.61
N GLU A 404 17.26 6.13 1.37
CA GLU A 404 15.83 6.19 1.12
C GLU A 404 15.11 5.38 2.20
N SER A 405 13.99 5.90 2.71
CA SER A 405 13.24 5.24 3.80
C SER A 405 11.75 5.07 3.50
N ALA A 406 11.25 5.72 2.45
CA ALA A 406 9.94 5.46 1.86
C ALA A 406 9.99 5.90 0.40
N ALA A 407 9.32 5.15 -0.47
CA ALA A 407 9.03 5.55 -1.84
C ALA A 407 7.59 5.17 -2.18
N LEU A 408 7.05 5.81 -3.21
CA LEU A 408 5.73 5.50 -3.72
C LEU A 408 5.76 5.65 -5.24
N THR A 409 5.38 4.58 -5.92
CA THR A 409 5.06 4.65 -7.35
C THR A 409 3.58 4.95 -7.50
N GLU A 410 3.27 5.96 -8.30
CA GLU A 410 1.90 6.33 -8.63
C GLU A 410 1.65 6.16 -10.13
N THR A 411 0.44 5.75 -10.50
CA THR A 411 -0.06 5.81 -11.86
C THR A 411 -1.54 6.10 -11.88
N THR A 412 -2.00 6.88 -12.85
CA THR A 412 -3.42 7.15 -13.05
C THR A 412 -3.89 6.51 -14.35
N ALA A 413 -4.93 5.68 -14.27
CA ALA A 413 -5.68 5.22 -15.44
C ALA A 413 -6.93 6.07 -15.63
N ILE A 414 -7.27 6.35 -16.90
CA ILE A 414 -8.42 7.16 -17.26
C ILE A 414 -9.40 6.27 -18.01
N TYR A 415 -10.65 6.25 -17.56
CA TYR A 415 -11.72 5.48 -18.18
C TYR A 415 -12.86 6.44 -18.59
N PRO A 416 -12.99 6.78 -19.88
CA PRO A 416 -14.14 7.53 -20.36
C PRO A 416 -15.41 6.68 -20.24
N ILE A 417 -16.49 7.29 -19.77
CA ILE A 417 -17.81 6.65 -19.83
C ILE A 417 -18.39 6.84 -21.24
N LYS A 418 -19.13 5.82 -21.70
CA LYS A 418 -19.84 5.86 -22.97
C LYS A 418 -20.74 7.10 -23.05
N GLY A 419 -20.49 7.94 -24.05
CA GLY A 419 -21.29 9.14 -24.30
C GLY A 419 -20.92 10.37 -23.48
N HIS A 420 -19.74 10.39 -22.84
CA HIS A 420 -19.18 11.61 -22.24
C HIS A 420 -19.12 12.75 -23.27
N GLN A 421 -19.29 13.99 -22.79
CA GLN A 421 -19.37 15.18 -23.63
C GLN A 421 -18.31 16.21 -23.28
N ASN A 422 -17.88 16.22 -22.01
CA ASN A 422 -16.96 17.20 -21.48
C ASN A 422 -15.53 16.64 -21.46
N PRO A 423 -14.50 17.49 -21.69
CA PRO A 423 -13.12 17.13 -21.39
C PRO A 423 -12.98 16.72 -19.93
N GLN A 424 -12.04 15.82 -19.67
CA GLN A 424 -11.76 15.36 -18.31
C GLN A 424 -11.33 16.54 -17.40
N PRO A 425 -11.82 16.62 -16.14
CA PRO A 425 -11.58 17.78 -15.27
C PRO A 425 -10.16 17.87 -14.71
N LEU A 426 -9.45 16.75 -14.62
CA LEU A 426 -8.11 16.69 -14.03
C LEU A 426 -7.21 15.78 -14.89
N PRO A 427 -6.79 16.23 -16.09
CA PRO A 427 -5.99 15.41 -16.99
C PRO A 427 -4.62 15.05 -16.41
N ASN A 428 -4.18 13.81 -16.67
CA ASN A 428 -2.83 13.31 -16.34
C ASN A 428 -2.41 13.53 -14.87
N HIS A 429 -3.36 13.62 -13.95
CA HIS A 429 -3.02 13.97 -12.58
C HIS A 429 -2.40 12.82 -11.82
N MET A 430 -1.49 13.18 -10.93
CA MET A 430 -0.97 12.37 -9.85
C MET A 430 -1.42 13.03 -8.54
N LEU A 431 -1.71 12.23 -7.53
CA LEU A 431 -2.09 12.68 -6.19
C LEU A 431 -0.87 12.95 -5.31
N PHE A 432 0.25 12.24 -5.53
CA PHE A 432 1.48 12.31 -4.74
C PHE A 432 2.57 13.17 -5.36
N LEU A 433 2.45 13.51 -6.64
CA LEU A 433 3.37 14.39 -7.36
C LEU A 433 2.59 15.48 -8.10
N ASP A 434 3.24 16.62 -8.34
CA ASP A 434 2.68 17.70 -9.16
C ASP A 434 2.99 17.52 -10.67
N ASP A 435 3.76 16.50 -11.02
CA ASP A 435 4.05 16.11 -12.39
C ASP A 435 2.82 15.53 -13.11
N GLU A 436 2.90 15.51 -14.45
CA GLU A 436 1.95 14.78 -15.28
C GLU A 436 2.27 13.28 -15.28
N GLY A 437 1.31 12.48 -14.87
CA GLY A 437 1.38 11.03 -15.01
C GLY A 437 1.12 10.60 -16.44
N THR A 438 1.88 9.61 -16.92
CA THR A 438 1.53 8.95 -18.19
C THR A 438 0.61 7.76 -17.88
N PRO A 439 -0.64 7.76 -18.38
CA PRO A 439 -1.56 6.67 -18.07
C PRO A 439 -1.02 5.31 -18.50
N GLY A 440 -0.92 4.39 -17.53
CA GLY A 440 -0.55 2.99 -17.79
C GLY A 440 0.89 2.73 -18.21
N HIS A 441 1.83 3.65 -17.97
CA HIS A 441 3.21 3.51 -18.43
C HIS A 441 4.03 2.40 -17.71
N HIS A 442 3.48 1.78 -16.65
CA HIS A 442 4.03 0.56 -16.03
C HIS A 442 3.36 -0.73 -16.52
N PHE A 443 2.36 -0.67 -17.39
CA PHE A 443 1.78 -1.86 -18.01
C PHE A 443 2.74 -2.33 -19.11
N PRO A 444 3.43 -3.49 -18.96
CA PRO A 444 4.14 -4.04 -20.10
C PRO A 444 3.14 -4.23 -21.24
N ARG A 445 3.53 -3.78 -22.44
CA ARG A 445 2.78 -4.01 -23.69
C ARG A 445 2.72 -5.48 -24.03
#